data_AF-E8R5K5-F1
#
_entry.id   AF-E8R5K5-F1
#
_cell.length_a   1.000
_cell.length_b   1.000
_cell.length_c   1.000
_cell.angle_alpha   90.00
_cell.angle_beta   90.00
_cell.angle_gamma   90.00
#
_symmetry.space_group_name_H-M   'P 1'
#
loop_
_entity.id
_entity.type
_entity.pdbx_description
1 polymer ?
#
loop_
_entity_poly.entity_id
_entity_poly.type
_entity_poly.pdbx_seq_one_letter_code
_entity_poly.pdbx_strand_id
1 'polypeptide(L)'
;MSRSSLTGCLDEPPTDLAPVVRVEVEFFGVPRLKAGVPRIQVDLPTVDPAQTVSNLQCLLDRLADMLPNLVGAVLIRDQPDQPATLHPAYRVSRGTDEFLDNPHASLTPNCQLLLLSTDLGG
;
A
#
# COMPACT_ATOMS: atom_id res chain seq x y z
N MET A 1 53.93 -23.61 21.90
CA MET A 1 53.42 -22.32 21.41
C MET A 1 52.08 -22.55 20.73
N SER A 2 51.11 -21.74 21.17
CA SER A 2 49.70 -21.54 20.83
C SER A 2 49.06 -22.21 19.60
N ARG A 3 47.84 -22.72 19.87
CA ARG A 3 46.74 -23.04 18.94
C ARG A 3 46.33 -21.81 18.12
N SER A 4 45.89 -22.03 16.87
CA SER A 4 44.86 -21.20 16.22
C SER A 4 44.02 -22.06 15.27
N SER A 5 42.86 -22.47 15.76
CA SER A 5 41.70 -22.81 14.94
C SER A 5 41.17 -21.55 14.29
N LEU A 6 40.80 -21.59 13.01
CA LEU A 6 39.87 -20.64 12.41
C LEU A 6 38.69 -21.41 11.82
N THR A 7 37.68 -21.50 12.67
CA THR A 7 36.31 -21.92 12.40
C THR A 7 35.60 -20.84 11.59
N GLY A 8 34.89 -21.25 10.54
CA GLY A 8 33.61 -20.66 10.14
C GLY A 8 33.62 -19.26 9.54
N CYS A 9 33.68 -19.17 8.21
CA CYS A 9 32.90 -18.18 7.49
C CYS A 9 31.52 -18.81 7.24
N LEU A 10 30.59 -18.61 8.17
CA LEU A 10 29.17 -18.77 7.84
C LEU A 10 28.76 -17.51 7.08
N ASP A 11 28.44 -17.72 5.82
CA ASP A 11 27.74 -16.79 4.94
C ASP A 11 26.38 -16.47 5.60
N GLU A 12 26.26 -15.32 6.26
CA GLU A 12 24.98 -14.83 6.74
C GLU A 12 24.21 -14.26 5.53
N PRO A 13 23.02 -14.76 5.19
CA PRO A 13 22.25 -14.20 4.09
C PRO A 13 21.76 -12.79 4.49
N PRO A 14 22.02 -11.73 3.69
CA PRO A 14 21.47 -10.43 3.96
C PRO A 14 20.03 -10.38 3.45
N THR A 15 19.08 -10.81 4.28
CA THR A 15 17.66 -10.58 3.96
C THR A 15 16.84 -10.32 5.22
N ASP A 16 17.14 -9.21 5.89
CA ASP A 16 16.15 -8.55 6.73
C ASP A 16 15.09 -7.92 5.80
N LEU A 17 14.18 -8.76 5.29
CA LEU A 17 12.99 -8.28 4.61
C LEU A 17 12.16 -7.58 5.68
N ALA A 18 12.18 -6.25 5.65
CA ALA A 18 11.31 -5.45 6.50
C ALA A 18 9.89 -6.04 6.45
N PRO A 19 9.22 -6.22 7.59
CA PRO A 19 7.91 -6.86 7.63
C PRO A 19 6.93 -6.09 6.74
N VAL A 20 6.16 -6.82 5.92
CA VAL A 20 5.18 -6.24 5.01
C VAL A 20 3.76 -6.69 5.34
N VAL A 21 2.80 -5.80 5.11
CA VAL A 21 1.37 -6.08 5.15
C VAL A 21 0.87 -6.18 3.72
N ARG A 22 0.38 -7.37 3.33
CA ARG A 22 -0.23 -7.59 2.03
C ARG A 22 -1.72 -7.29 2.09
N VAL A 23 -2.20 -6.40 1.22
CA VAL A 23 -3.62 -6.07 1.05
C VAL A 23 -4.06 -6.28 -0.39
N GLU A 24 -5.36 -6.45 -0.62
CA GLU A 24 -5.95 -6.47 -1.96
C GLU A 24 -6.72 -5.17 -2.19
N VAL A 25 -6.49 -4.54 -3.34
CA VAL A 25 -7.24 -3.35 -3.79
C VAL A 25 -8.03 -3.71 -5.02
N GLU A 26 -9.35 -3.58 -4.94
CA GLU A 26 -10.28 -3.62 -6.06
C GLU A 26 -10.58 -2.20 -6.54
N PHE A 27 -10.63 -2.03 -7.86
CA PHE A 27 -10.92 -0.76 -8.50
C PHE A 27 -12.30 -0.79 -9.16
N PHE A 28 -13.07 0.29 -8.98
CA PHE A 28 -14.39 0.43 -9.58
C PHE A 28 -14.54 1.79 -10.29
N GLY A 29 -15.18 1.80 -11.47
CA GLY A 29 -15.36 3.02 -12.27
C GLY A 29 -14.06 3.55 -12.88
N VAL A 30 -13.84 4.87 -12.80
CA VAL A 30 -12.65 5.54 -13.34
C VAL A 30 -11.33 4.96 -12.79
N PRO A 31 -11.18 4.66 -11.49
CA PRO A 31 -10.00 3.98 -10.96
C PRO A 31 -9.64 2.70 -11.72
N ARG A 32 -10.62 1.88 -12.09
CA ARG A 32 -10.39 0.64 -12.84
C ARG A 32 -9.87 0.92 -14.25
N LEU A 33 -10.46 1.91 -14.91
CA LEU A 33 -10.04 2.32 -16.26
C LEU A 33 -8.62 2.86 -16.26
N LYS A 34 -8.24 3.62 -15.22
CA LYS A 34 -6.90 4.19 -15.08
C LYS A 34 -5.85 3.17 -14.61
N ALA A 35 -6.22 2.26 -13.71
CA ALA A 35 -5.36 1.16 -13.27
C ALA A 35 -5.13 0.13 -14.39
N GLY A 36 -6.08 -0.04 -15.31
CA GLY A 36 -6.03 -1.05 -16.38
C GLY A 36 -6.31 -2.47 -15.90
N VAL A 37 -6.52 -2.67 -14.61
CA VAL A 37 -6.79 -3.96 -13.97
C VAL A 37 -7.93 -3.81 -12.96
N PRO A 38 -8.73 -4.86 -12.72
CA PRO A 38 -9.82 -4.80 -11.75
C PRO A 38 -9.33 -4.88 -10.30
N ARG A 39 -8.22 -5.58 -10.06
CA ARG A 39 -7.68 -5.83 -8.71
C ARG A 39 -6.16 -5.94 -8.74
N ILE A 40 -5.51 -5.57 -7.63
CA ILE A 40 -4.08 -5.81 -7.40
C ILE A 40 -3.83 -6.21 -5.94
N GLN A 41 -2.74 -6.95 -5.73
CA GLN A 41 -2.16 -7.12 -4.40
C GLN A 41 -1.06 -6.09 -4.17
N VAL A 42 -1.05 -5.49 -2.99
CA VAL A 42 -0.08 -4.46 -2.61
C VAL A 42 0.61 -4.88 -1.33
N ASP A 43 1.93 -4.96 -1.40
CA ASP A 43 2.79 -5.13 -0.22
C ASP A 43 3.13 -3.75 0.34
N LEU A 44 2.71 -3.51 1.58
CA LEU A 44 2.90 -2.26 2.29
C LEU A 44 3.95 -2.41 3.38
N PRO A 45 4.79 -1.40 3.63
CA PRO A 45 5.67 -1.42 4.79
C PRO A 45 4.81 -1.43 6.07
N THR A 46 5.26 -2.20 7.06
CA THR A 46 4.61 -2.25 8.37
C THR A 46 4.96 -0.99 9.18
N VAL A 47 3.96 -0.29 9.72
CA VAL A 47 4.16 0.86 10.61
C VAL A 47 4.25 0.45 12.08
N ASP A 48 3.65 -0.67 12.45
CA ASP A 48 3.81 -1.32 13.76
C ASP A 48 4.17 -2.81 13.56
N PRO A 49 5.47 -3.17 13.64
CA PRO A 49 5.93 -4.55 13.48
C PRO A 49 5.33 -5.52 14.49
N ALA A 50 5.02 -5.06 15.70
CA ALA A 50 4.46 -5.93 16.73
C ALA A 50 3.01 -6.34 16.41
N GLN A 51 2.28 -5.50 15.66
CA GLN A 51 0.89 -5.75 15.28
C GLN A 51 0.73 -6.17 13.81
N THR A 52 1.80 -6.13 13.01
CA THR A 52 1.73 -6.37 11.55
C THR A 52 0.67 -5.50 10.88
N VAL A 53 0.72 -4.20 11.19
CA VAL A 53 -0.24 -3.19 10.69
C VAL A 53 0.47 -2.18 9.80
N SER A 54 -0.19 -1.78 8.71
CA SER A 54 0.17 -0.63 7.88
C SER A 54 -0.94 0.43 7.95
N ASN A 55 -0.92 1.45 7.10
CA ASN A 55 -1.98 2.47 7.07
C ASN A 55 -2.39 2.86 5.64
N LEU A 56 -3.50 3.60 5.55
CA LEU A 56 -4.04 4.09 4.29
C LEU A 56 -3.04 4.97 3.52
N GLN A 57 -2.28 5.83 4.20
CA GLN A 57 -1.29 6.69 3.55
C GLN A 57 -0.23 5.87 2.81
N CYS A 58 0.35 4.85 3.46
CA CYS A 58 1.31 3.94 2.83
C CYS A 58 0.71 3.26 1.59
N LEU A 59 -0.58 2.93 1.62
CA LEU A 59 -1.27 2.39 0.46
C LEU A 59 -1.37 3.40 -0.69
N LEU A 60 -1.85 4.62 -0.42
CA LEU A 60 -1.98 5.65 -1.45
C LEU A 60 -0.63 5.96 -2.10
N ASP A 61 0.42 6.03 -1.27
CA ASP A 61 1.78 6.24 -1.77
C ASP A 61 2.24 5.11 -2.67
N ARG A 62 2.01 3.86 -2.24
CA ARG A 62 2.39 2.68 -3.01
C ARG A 62 1.60 2.55 -4.31
N LEU A 63 0.32 2.93 -4.31
CA LEU A 63 -0.52 2.96 -5.51
C LEU A 63 -0.04 4.01 -6.50
N ALA A 64 0.36 5.20 -6.03
CA ALA A 64 0.91 6.23 -6.90
C ALA A 64 2.23 5.79 -7.56
N ASP A 65 3.07 5.04 -6.83
CA ASP A 65 4.32 4.48 -7.37
C ASP A 65 4.07 3.36 -8.39
N MET A 66 3.18 2.42 -8.06
CA MET A 66 2.91 1.24 -8.90
C MET A 66 2.06 1.57 -10.12
N LEU A 67 1.15 2.53 -10.00
CA LEU A 67 0.17 2.87 -11.01
C LEU A 67 0.18 4.39 -11.26
N PRO A 68 1.20 4.92 -11.97
CA PRO A 68 1.34 6.37 -12.21
C PRO A 68 0.13 6.96 -12.97
N ASN A 69 -0.60 6.14 -13.73
CA ASN A 69 -1.83 6.56 -14.42
C ASN A 69 -2.98 6.94 -13.46
N LEU A 70 -2.90 6.55 -12.18
CA LEU A 70 -3.83 7.02 -11.16
C LEU A 70 -3.53 8.45 -10.72
N VAL A 71 -2.27 8.91 -10.83
CA VAL A 71 -1.87 10.26 -10.42
C VAL A 71 -2.45 11.30 -11.38
N GLY A 72 -3.00 12.38 -10.83
CA GLY A 72 -3.71 13.43 -11.56
C GLY A 72 -5.17 13.11 -11.90
N ALA A 73 -5.59 11.85 -11.78
CA ALA A 73 -6.98 11.43 -12.05
C ALA A 73 -7.72 10.96 -10.79
N VAL A 74 -7.07 10.13 -9.98
CA VAL A 74 -7.62 9.47 -8.79
C VAL A 74 -6.80 9.82 -7.55
N LEU A 75 -5.49 9.87 -7.70
CA LEU A 75 -4.54 10.29 -6.68
C LEU A 75 -3.98 11.67 -7.03
N ILE A 76 -3.69 12.48 -6.02
CA ILE A 76 -3.03 13.78 -6.15
C ILE A 76 -1.64 13.64 -5.53
N ARG A 77 -0.61 13.83 -6.33
CA ARG A 77 0.80 13.89 -5.91
C ARG A 77 1.54 14.83 -6.86
N ASP A 78 1.92 16.00 -6.36
CA ASP A 78 2.58 17.03 -7.18
C ASP A 78 4.08 16.75 -7.38
N GLN A 79 4.72 16.09 -6.41
CA GLN A 79 6.15 15.77 -6.44
C GLN A 79 6.39 14.34 -5.93
N PRO A 80 7.42 13.62 -6.41
CA PRO A 80 7.72 12.25 -5.96
C PRO A 80 7.95 12.11 -4.46
N ASP A 81 8.51 13.14 -3.82
CA ASP A 81 8.84 13.14 -2.39
C ASP A 81 7.64 13.55 -1.50
N GLN A 82 6.48 13.84 -2.09
CA GLN A 82 5.28 14.21 -1.36
C GLN A 82 4.32 13.04 -1.20
N PRO A 83 3.58 12.98 -0.07
CA PRO A 83 2.56 11.97 0.14
C PRO A 83 1.47 12.10 -0.91
N ALA A 84 1.11 10.98 -1.53
CA ALA A 84 -0.05 10.89 -2.39
C ALA A 84 -1.31 11.02 -1.54
N THR A 85 -2.26 11.82 -2.02
CA THR A 85 -3.58 11.98 -1.40
C THR A 85 -4.65 11.49 -2.35
N LEU A 86 -5.80 11.10 -1.82
CA LEU A 86 -6.93 10.68 -2.63
C LEU A 86 -7.68 11.91 -3.14
N HIS A 87 -8.00 11.95 -4.44
CA HIS A 87 -8.80 13.05 -4.98
C HIS A 87 -10.22 13.04 -4.36
N PRO A 88 -10.81 14.20 -4.00
CA PRO A 88 -12.06 14.26 -3.22
C PRO A 88 -13.27 13.54 -3.83
N ALA A 89 -13.26 13.35 -5.15
CA ALA A 89 -14.28 12.60 -5.91
C ALA A 89 -14.14 11.07 -5.81
N TYR A 90 -13.26 10.56 -4.95
CA TYR A 90 -13.06 9.13 -4.74
C TYR A 90 -13.02 8.79 -3.25
N ARG A 91 -13.33 7.54 -2.94
CA ARG A 91 -13.22 6.97 -1.59
C ARG A 91 -12.59 5.59 -1.66
N VAL A 92 -11.91 5.25 -0.57
CA VAL A 92 -11.48 3.89 -0.28
C VAL A 92 -12.42 3.34 0.77
N SER A 93 -13.07 2.21 0.50
CA SER A 93 -13.78 1.45 1.53
C SER A 93 -12.99 0.22 1.92
N ARG A 94 -13.14 -0.19 3.18
CA ARG A 94 -12.70 -1.47 3.70
C ARG A 94 -13.91 -2.38 3.86
N GLY A 95 -13.95 -3.47 3.10
CA GLY A 95 -15.15 -4.29 2.99
C GLY A 95 -16.34 -3.51 2.41
N THR A 96 -17.54 -3.79 2.91
CA THR A 96 -18.81 -3.30 2.35
C THR A 96 -19.31 -1.98 2.93
N ASP A 97 -18.93 -1.63 4.17
CA ASP A 97 -19.66 -0.60 4.93
C ASP A 97 -18.77 0.48 5.57
N GLU A 98 -17.44 0.37 5.51
CA GLU A 98 -16.54 1.31 6.17
C GLU A 98 -15.73 2.11 5.14
N PHE A 99 -15.89 3.44 5.13
CA PHE A 99 -15.03 4.35 4.35
C PHE A 99 -13.83 4.80 5.17
N LEU A 100 -12.65 4.73 4.57
CA LEU A 100 -11.40 5.14 5.19
C LEU A 100 -11.10 6.59 4.81
N ASP A 101 -11.59 7.53 5.62
CA ASP A 101 -11.36 8.98 5.42
C ASP A 101 -10.09 9.48 6.15
N ASN A 102 -9.56 8.69 7.08
CA ASN A 102 -8.34 9.01 7.83
C ASN A 102 -7.11 8.38 7.15
N PRO A 103 -6.09 9.16 6.72
CA PRO A 103 -4.86 8.62 6.14
C PRO A 103 -4.08 7.69 7.09
N HIS A 104 -4.28 7.82 8.40
CA HIS A 104 -3.67 6.95 9.40
C HIS A 104 -4.54 5.73 9.77
N ALA A 105 -5.63 5.48 9.04
CA ALA A 105 -6.46 4.30 9.26
C ALA A 105 -5.64 3.01 9.09
N SER A 106 -5.67 2.16 10.11
CA SER A 106 -4.90 0.92 10.17
C SER A 106 -5.37 -0.07 9.10
N LEU A 107 -4.41 -0.66 8.39
CA LEU A 107 -4.62 -1.75 7.44
C LEU A 107 -3.97 -3.03 7.97
N THR A 108 -4.75 -4.10 8.05
CA THR A 108 -4.30 -5.43 8.48
C THR A 108 -4.04 -6.34 7.28
N PRO A 109 -3.30 -7.44 7.45
CA PRO A 109 -3.06 -8.39 6.37
C PRO A 109 -4.36 -8.96 5.80
N ASN A 110 -4.38 -9.19 4.49
CA ASN A 110 -5.53 -9.71 3.73
C ASN A 110 -6.78 -8.83 3.75
N CYS A 111 -6.64 -7.57 4.18
CA CYS A 111 -7.70 -6.58 4.04
C CYS A 111 -8.05 -6.40 2.56
N GLN A 112 -9.35 -6.44 2.25
CA GLN A 112 -9.89 -6.11 0.93
C GLN A 112 -10.39 -4.67 0.94
N LEU A 113 -9.84 -3.89 0.02
CA LEU A 113 -10.13 -2.48 -0.13
C LEU A 113 -10.78 -2.25 -1.48
N LEU A 114 -11.78 -1.37 -1.53
CA LEU A 114 -12.43 -0.95 -2.75
C LEU A 114 -12.17 0.54 -2.99
N LEU A 115 -11.56 0.87 -4.12
CA LEU A 115 -11.35 2.24 -4.57
C LEU A 115 -12.40 2.59 -5.63
N LEU A 116 -13.31 3.50 -5.29
CA LEU A 116 -14.44 3.89 -6.13
C LEU A 116 -14.59 5.40 -6.24
N SER A 117 -15.31 5.86 -7.26
CA SER A 117 -15.73 7.25 -7.37
C SER A 117 -16.95 7.52 -6.49
N THR A 118 -16.97 8.67 -5.83
CA THR A 118 -18.12 9.18 -5.07
C THR A 118 -19.11 9.94 -5.93
N ASP A 119 -18.80 10.19 -7.20
CA ASP A 119 -19.67 10.92 -8.09
C ASP A 119 -20.85 10.01 -8.45
N LEU A 120 -21.89 10.08 -7.62
CA LEU A 120 -23.20 9.51 -7.87
C LEU A 120 -23.85 10.38 -8.95
N GLY A 121 -23.59 10.05 -10.22
CA GLY A 121 -24.36 10.58 -11.33
C GLY A 121 -25.82 10.16 -11.18
N GLY A 122 -26.65 11.11 -10.74
CA GLY A 122 -28.11 11.11 -10.83
C GLY A 122 -28.56 12.33 -11.60
#